data_AF-A0A963L9Z6-F1
#
_entry.id   AF-A0A963L9Z6-F1
#
_cell.length_a   1.000
_cell.length_b   1.000
_cell.length_c   1.000
_cell.angle_alpha   90.00
_cell.angle_beta   90.00
_cell.angle_gamma   90.00
#
_symmetry.space_group_name_H-M   'P 1'
#
loop_
_entity.id
_entity.type
_entity.pdbx_description
1 polymer ?
#
loop_
_entity_poly.entity_id
_entity_poly.type
_entity_poly.pdbx_seq_one_letter_code
_entity_poly.pdbx_strand_id
1 'polypeptide(L)'
;MQNASGVPMLTDLGASFPVASTTNVLTLTLLAAPNSSEIGVRVVEEVSGAVVEVMLDSDIPAATQLLSPRNFMNNGATAAAVAYDCSGVYVETDY
;
A
#
# COMPACT_ATOMS: atom_id res chain seq x y z
N MET A 1 5.13 0.20 6.63
CA MET A 1 6.21 0.40 7.64
C MET A 1 6.05 -0.70 8.68
N GLN A 2 7.13 -1.41 9.03
CA GLN A 2 7.14 -2.48 10.03
C GLN A 2 8.06 -2.07 11.18
N ASN A 3 7.80 -2.54 12.40
CA ASN A 3 8.70 -2.45 13.57
C ASN A 3 9.98 -3.32 13.42
N ALA A 4 10.20 -3.91 12.24
CA ALA A 4 11.29 -4.81 11.87
C ALA A 4 11.41 -6.11 12.70
N SER A 5 10.41 -6.43 13.53
CA SER A 5 10.39 -7.65 14.36
C SER A 5 9.31 -8.66 13.96
N GLY A 6 8.29 -8.25 13.18
CA GLY A 6 7.21 -9.11 12.70
C GLY A 6 7.46 -9.69 11.30
N VAL A 7 6.82 -10.82 10.97
CA VAL A 7 6.72 -11.31 9.60
C VAL A 7 5.62 -10.49 8.91
N PRO A 8 5.89 -9.75 7.83
CA PRO A 8 4.85 -8.99 7.16
C PRO A 8 3.74 -9.92 6.67
N MET A 9 2.50 -9.60 7.01
CA MET A 9 1.36 -10.25 6.41
C MET A 9 1.29 -9.84 4.93
N LEU A 10 1.44 -10.82 4.05
CA LEU A 10 1.30 -10.63 2.61
C LEU A 10 -0.16 -10.83 2.21
N THR A 11 -0.74 -9.87 1.52
CA THR A 11 -2.06 -10.02 0.88
C THR A 11 -1.86 -10.22 -0.61
N ASP A 12 -2.38 -11.33 -1.14
CA ASP A 12 -2.48 -11.53 -2.58
C ASP A 12 -3.67 -10.74 -3.13
N LEU A 13 -3.41 -9.83 -4.08
CA LEU A 13 -4.44 -9.01 -4.72
C LEU A 13 -5.13 -9.74 -5.88
N GLY A 14 -4.60 -10.89 -6.30
CA GLY A 14 -5.15 -11.70 -7.38
C GLY A 14 -4.85 -11.18 -8.79
N ALA A 15 -5.31 -11.92 -9.79
CA ALA A 15 -4.94 -11.73 -11.20
C ALA A 15 -5.39 -10.39 -11.81
N SER A 16 -6.36 -9.71 -11.20
CA SER A 16 -6.84 -8.40 -11.67
C SER A 16 -5.84 -7.26 -11.41
N PHE A 17 -4.76 -7.49 -10.66
CA PHE A 17 -3.72 -6.51 -10.34
C PHE A 17 -2.38 -6.94 -10.97
N PRO A 18 -2.11 -6.59 -12.24
CA PRO A 18 -0.93 -7.06 -12.96
C PRO A 18 0.37 -6.42 -12.42
N VAL A 19 1.35 -7.25 -12.08
CA VAL A 19 2.60 -6.83 -11.40
C VAL A 19 3.71 -6.32 -12.35
N ALA A 20 3.48 -6.36 -13.67
CA ALA A 20 4.46 -5.99 -14.70
C ALA A 20 3.84 -5.22 -15.88
N SER A 21 2.72 -4.54 -15.64
CA SER A 21 2.12 -3.71 -16.69
C SER A 21 2.81 -2.35 -16.76
N THR A 22 2.98 -1.84 -17.98
CA THR A 22 3.48 -0.48 -18.26
C THR A 22 2.36 0.52 -18.55
N THR A 23 1.10 0.07 -18.46
CA THR A 23 -0.07 0.88 -18.86
C THR A 23 -1.11 1.02 -17.75
N ASN A 24 -1.00 0.22 -16.69
CA ASN A 24 -1.91 0.26 -15.55
C ASN A 24 -1.43 1.26 -14.51
N VAL A 25 -2.38 1.86 -13.81
CA VAL A 25 -2.13 2.76 -12.67
C VAL A 25 -2.88 2.20 -11.47
N LEU A 26 -2.22 2.18 -10.32
CA LEU A 26 -2.83 1.79 -9.05
C LEU A 26 -3.05 3.02 -8.18
N THR A 27 -4.25 3.14 -7.62
CA THR A 27 -4.52 4.09 -6.53
C THR A 27 -4.57 3.32 -5.22
N LEU A 28 -3.70 3.72 -4.29
CA LEU A 28 -3.69 3.22 -2.91
C LEU A 28 -4.33 4.27 -1.99
N THR A 29 -5.33 3.87 -1.22
CA THR A 29 -5.91 4.65 -0.13
C THR A 29 -5.68 3.96 1.20
N LEU A 30 -5.18 4.72 2.18
CA LEU A 30 -4.98 4.28 3.55
C LEU A 30 -5.80 5.17 4.47
N LEU A 31 -6.64 4.56 5.31
CA LEU A 31 -7.44 5.23 6.33
C LEU A 31 -7.00 4.76 7.71
N ALA A 32 -6.50 5.68 8.53
CA ALA A 32 -6.19 5.45 9.92
C ALA A 32 -7.00 6.43 10.78
N ALA A 33 -8.11 5.96 11.33
CA ALA A 33 -8.97 6.82 12.15
C ALA A 33 -8.25 7.22 13.46
N PRO A 34 -8.54 8.39 14.06
CA PRO A 34 -7.90 8.82 15.29
C PRO A 34 -8.00 7.77 16.41
N ASN A 35 -6.86 7.39 16.99
CA ASN A 35 -6.73 6.37 18.04
C ASN A 35 -7.22 4.96 17.67
N SER A 36 -7.41 4.68 16.38
CA SER A 36 -7.76 3.34 15.90
C SER A 36 -6.60 2.37 16.10
N SER A 37 -6.91 1.11 16.41
CA SER A 37 -5.97 -0.01 16.33
C SER A 37 -5.97 -0.69 14.96
N GLU A 38 -6.71 -0.15 13.99
CA GLU A 38 -6.88 -0.70 12.65
C GLU A 38 -6.59 0.34 11.58
N ILE A 39 -6.07 -0.12 10.44
CA ILE A 39 -5.87 0.68 9.22
C ILE A 39 -6.67 0.04 8.09
N GLY A 40 -7.57 0.82 7.50
CA GLY A 40 -8.26 0.46 6.27
C GLY A 40 -7.36 0.68 5.06
N VAL A 41 -7.28 -0.33 4.21
CA VAL A 41 -6.51 -0.31 2.96
C VAL A 41 -7.46 -0.55 1.80
N ARG A 42 -7.39 0.31 0.79
CA ARG A 42 -8.10 0.14 -0.48
C ARG A 42 -7.14 0.31 -1.64
N VAL A 43 -7.16 -0.63 -2.57
CA VAL A 43 -6.38 -0.57 -3.82
C VAL A 43 -7.35 -0.63 -4.99
N VAL A 44 -7.21 0.32 -5.92
CA VAL A 44 -7.95 0.35 -7.18
C VAL A 44 -6.96 0.18 -8.33
N GLU A 45 -7.27 -0.72 -9.25
CA GLU A 45 -6.63 -0.78 -10.56
C GLU A 45 -7.45 0.08 -11.53
N GLU A 46 -6.90 1.23 -11.92
CA GLU A 46 -7.67 2.30 -12.56
C GLU A 46 -8.09 1.98 -14.00
N VAL A 47 -7.47 1.00 -14.66
CA VAL A 47 -7.83 0.63 -16.04
C VAL A 47 -9.03 -0.32 -16.07
N SER A 48 -9.02 -1.36 -15.24
CA SER A 48 -10.07 -2.37 -15.15
C SER A 48 -11.17 -2.00 -14.15
N GLY A 49 -10.90 -1.07 -13.24
CA GLY A 49 -11.78 -0.70 -12.13
C GLY A 49 -11.84 -1.76 -11.02
N ALA A 50 -10.94 -2.75 -11.02
CA ALA A 50 -10.88 -3.76 -9.95
C ALA A 50 -10.52 -3.10 -8.61
N VAL A 51 -11.15 -3.58 -7.53
CA VAL A 51 -10.96 -3.04 -6.17
C VAL A 51 -10.68 -4.17 -5.20
N VAL A 52 -9.70 -3.96 -4.31
CA VAL A 52 -9.45 -4.80 -3.14
C VAL A 52 -9.46 -3.91 -1.89
N GLU A 53 -10.14 -4.38 -0.85
CA GLU A 53 -10.20 -3.74 0.46
C GLU A 53 -9.73 -4.72 1.53
N VAL A 54 -8.90 -4.24 2.46
CA VAL A 54 -8.28 -5.04 3.53
C VAL A 54 -8.23 -4.20 4.80
N MET A 55 -8.42 -4.85 5.95
CA MET A 55 -8.12 -4.25 7.25
C MET A 55 -6.80 -4.81 7.78
N LEU A 56 -5.93 -3.92 8.24
CA LEU A 56 -4.74 -4.27 9.01
C LEU A 56 -5.06 -4.05 10.49
N ASP A 57 -4.77 -5.03 11.34
CA ASP A 57 -5.02 -5.00 12.79
C ASP A 57 -3.78 -5.40 13.64
N SER A 58 -2.68 -5.76 12.97
CA SER A 58 -1.42 -6.19 13.59
C SER A 58 -0.25 -5.32 13.13
N ASP A 59 0.80 -5.24 13.95
CA ASP A 59 2.04 -4.50 13.65
C ASP A 59 1.82 -3.00 13.32
N ILE A 60 0.77 -2.41 13.89
CA ILE A 60 0.44 -1.00 13.74
C ILE A 60 1.23 -0.15 14.76
N PRO A 61 1.91 0.93 14.33
CA PRO A 61 2.59 1.86 15.23
C PRO A 61 1.65 2.46 16.27
N ALA A 62 2.17 2.82 17.45
CA ALA A 62 1.37 3.49 18.46
C ALA A 62 0.80 4.81 17.92
N ALA A 63 -0.39 5.21 18.37
CA ALA A 63 -1.07 6.43 17.90
C ALA A 63 -0.28 7.74 18.12
N THR A 64 0.77 7.70 18.95
CA THR A 64 1.68 8.83 19.19
C THR A 64 2.86 8.88 18.21
N GLN A 65 3.01 7.88 17.33
CA GLN A 65 4.07 7.83 16.32
C GLN A 65 3.57 8.42 15.01
N LEU A 66 4.24 9.48 14.55
CA LEU A 66 3.97 10.05 13.23
C LEU A 66 4.33 9.06 12.12
N LEU A 67 3.46 8.94 11.13
CA LEU A 67 3.67 8.13 9.94
C LEU A 67 4.22 9.00 8.81
N SER A 68 5.01 8.39 7.93
CA SER A 68 5.34 8.96 6.63
C SER A 68 5.18 7.92 5.52
N PRO A 69 4.82 8.31 4.29
CA PRO A 69 4.82 7.36 3.18
C PRO A 69 6.26 6.94 2.84
N ARG A 70 6.50 5.63 2.70
CA ARG A 70 7.75 5.08 2.16
C ARG A 70 7.43 3.96 1.20
N ASN A 71 7.71 4.19 -0.08
CA ASN A 71 7.43 3.26 -1.16
C ASN A 71 8.72 2.56 -1.58
N PHE A 72 8.63 1.24 -1.77
CA PHE A 72 9.74 0.39 -2.17
C PHE A 72 9.31 -0.44 -3.37
N MET A 73 10.21 -0.62 -4.33
CA MET A 73 9.99 -1.48 -5.50
C MET A 73 11.22 -2.34 -5.76
N ASN A 74 11.00 -3.54 -6.28
CA ASN A 74 12.03 -4.44 -6.77
C ASN A 74 11.46 -5.26 -7.93
N ASN A 75 12.34 -5.90 -8.70
CA ASN A 75 12.01 -6.69 -9.89
C ASN A 75 12.13 -8.22 -9.63
N GLY A 76 12.11 -8.65 -8.37
CA GLY A 76 12.22 -10.07 -8.01
C GLY A 76 13.49 -10.76 -8.51
N ALA A 77 14.62 -10.04 -8.61
CA ALA A 77 15.89 -10.53 -9.16
C ALA A 77 15.89 -10.88 -10.66
N THR A 78 14.89 -10.42 -11.41
CA THR A 78 14.87 -10.50 -12.88
C THR A 78 15.87 -9.48 -13.47
N ALA A 79 16.46 -9.77 -14.64
CA ALA A 79 17.34 -8.83 -15.35
C ALA A 79 16.54 -7.72 -16.07
N ALA A 80 15.77 -6.93 -15.31
CA ALA A 80 14.99 -5.79 -15.79
C ALA A 80 15.26 -4.55 -14.93
N ALA A 81 15.00 -3.35 -15.43
CA ALA A 81 15.09 -2.14 -14.61
C ALA A 81 13.96 -2.13 -13.56
N VAL A 82 14.25 -1.66 -12.34
CA VAL A 82 13.23 -1.29 -11.36
C VAL A 82 12.83 0.14 -11.65
N ALA A 83 11.60 0.35 -12.12
CA ALA A 83 11.08 1.67 -12.45
C ALA A 83 9.83 1.96 -11.61
N TYR A 84 9.86 3.05 -10.84
CA TYR A 84 8.76 3.49 -10.00
C TYR A 84 8.30 4.87 -10.46
N ASP A 85 7.09 4.93 -11.01
CA ASP A 85 6.43 6.18 -11.42
C ASP A 85 5.29 6.50 -10.44
N CYS A 86 5.28 7.74 -9.94
CA CYS A 86 4.32 8.20 -8.94
C CYS A 86 3.57 9.43 -9.46
N SER A 87 2.30 9.24 -9.83
CA SER A 87 1.47 10.35 -10.34
C SER A 87 1.16 11.40 -9.26
N GLY A 88 1.18 11.03 -7.98
CA GLY A 88 0.94 11.95 -6.88
C GLY A 88 0.88 11.23 -5.54
N VAL A 89 1.07 12.00 -4.46
CA VAL A 89 0.84 11.55 -3.09
C VAL A 89 -0.01 12.62 -2.41
N TYR A 90 -1.09 12.18 -1.79
CA TYR A 90 -1.97 13.03 -1.00
C TYR A 90 -2.03 12.47 0.43
N VAL A 91 -1.89 13.35 1.41
CA VAL A 91 -1.98 13.03 2.84
C VAL A 91 -2.77 14.15 3.50
N GLU A 92 -3.82 13.77 4.21
CA GLU A 92 -4.61 14.66 5.05
C GLU A 92 -4.76 14.07 6.46
N THR A 93 -5.25 14.89 7.38
CA THR A 93 -5.58 14.46 8.75
C THR A 93 -7.00 14.90 9.03
N ASP A 94 -7.86 13.93 9.30
CA ASP A 94 -9.16 14.19 9.91
C ASP A 94 -8.94 14.48 11.40
N TYR A 95 -9.33 15.68 11.84
CA TYR A 95 -9.32 16.09 13.25
C TYR A 95 -10.72 16.02 13.85
#